data_AF-A0A849AY64-F1
#
_entry.id   AF-A0A849AY64-F1
#
_cell.length_a   1.000
_cell.length_b   1.000
_cell.length_c   1.000
_cell.angle_alpha   90.00
_cell.angle_beta   90.00
_cell.angle_gamma   90.00
#
_symmetry.space_group_name_H-M   'P 1'
#
loop_
_entity.id
_entity.type
_entity.pdbx_description
1 polymer ?
#
loop_
_entity_poly.entity_id
_entity_poly.type
_entity_poly.pdbx_seq_one_letter_code
_entity_poly.pdbx_strand_id
1 'polypeptide(L)'
;MIIVYEHDGVVVVSTILLGEVNIDNYITLAEIPREPIESWYIEDGEIKIDQQKLIEFNRQNMPTLSPIQFDQKLDQSGLYDAVQDLIKTDRQLSIAYNRAIFFSRTDPFIEQARIALSLTDEQVDEMWTS
;
A
#
# COMPACT_ATOMS: atom_id res chain seq x y z
N MET A 1 22.04 -12.70 17.19
CA MET A 1 21.62 -11.34 17.58
C MET A 1 21.05 -10.66 16.36
N ILE A 2 19.88 -10.03 16.49
CA ILE A 2 19.29 -9.26 15.38
C ILE A 2 19.76 -7.82 15.52
N ILE A 3 20.25 -7.27 14.43
CA ILE A 3 20.63 -5.87 14.35
C ILE A 3 19.84 -5.18 13.25
N VAL A 4 19.65 -3.88 13.45
CA VAL A 4 19.06 -2.98 12.48
C VAL A 4 19.98 -1.80 12.29
N TYR A 5 20.24 -1.43 11.04
CA TYR A 5 21.09 -0.31 10.68
C TYR A 5 20.56 0.34 9.41
N GLU A 6 20.96 1.59 9.17
CA GLU A 6 20.66 2.28 7.94
C GLU A 6 21.81 2.10 6.94
N HIS A 7 21.48 1.75 5.70
CA HIS A 7 22.42 1.66 4.60
C HIS A 7 21.84 2.38 3.38
N ASP A 8 22.50 3.43 2.92
CA ASP A 8 22.06 4.27 1.79
C ASP A 8 20.60 4.77 1.92
N GLY A 9 20.19 5.15 3.13
CA GLY A 9 18.83 5.64 3.41
C GLY A 9 17.77 4.54 3.56
N VAL A 10 18.17 3.26 3.56
CA VAL A 10 17.29 2.10 3.69
C VAL A 10 17.55 1.41 5.03
N VAL A 11 16.48 1.10 5.76
CA VAL A 11 16.56 0.30 6.98
C VAL A 11 16.82 -1.16 6.61
N VAL A 12 17.88 -1.74 7.18
CA VAL A 12 18.29 -3.12 6.91
C VAL A 12 18.27 -3.92 8.21
N VAL A 13 17.66 -5.11 8.17
CA VAL A 13 17.68 -6.08 9.27
C VAL A 13 18.68 -7.18 8.94
N SER A 14 19.57 -7.50 9.87
CA SER A 14 20.53 -8.59 9.73
C SER A 14 20.61 -9.44 11.00
N THR A 15 20.87 -10.74 10.81
CA THR A 15 21.25 -11.62 11.92
C THR A 15 22.74 -11.89 11.83
N ILE A 16 23.48 -11.42 12.84
CA ILE A 16 24.91 -11.69 12.95
C ILE A 16 25.20 -12.80 13.95
N LEU A 17 26.14 -13.66 13.54
CA LEU A 17 26.92 -14.52 14.44
C LEU A 17 28.07 -13.68 15.02
N LEU A 18 28.41 -13.92 16.29
CA LEU A 18 29.49 -13.20 16.99
C LEU A 18 30.81 -13.33 16.20
N GLY A 19 31.31 -12.20 15.65
CA GLY A 19 32.66 -12.09 15.08
C GLY A 19 32.77 -11.61 13.63
N GLU A 20 31.68 -11.44 12.86
CA GLU A 20 31.78 -11.33 11.40
C GLU A 20 31.46 -9.97 10.73
N VAL A 21 31.01 -8.93 11.43
CA VAL A 21 30.77 -7.63 10.76
C VAL A 21 31.10 -6.44 11.64
N ASN A 22 31.91 -5.52 11.09
CA ASN A 22 32.17 -4.20 11.67
C ASN A 22 31.12 -3.21 11.12
N ILE A 23 29.93 -3.21 11.73
CA ILE A 23 28.89 -2.21 11.45
C ILE A 23 28.99 -1.18 12.57
N ASP A 24 29.44 0.02 12.23
CA ASP A 24 29.34 1.17 13.12
C ASP A 24 27.89 1.69 13.06
N ASN A 25 27.28 2.02 14.21
CA ASN A 25 25.91 2.53 14.36
C ASN A 25 24.79 1.54 13.97
N TYR A 26 24.57 0.54 14.82
CA TYR A 26 23.42 -0.37 14.75
C TYR A 26 22.60 -0.35 16.03
N ILE A 27 21.33 -0.73 15.90
CA ILE A 27 20.41 -0.99 17.00
C ILE A 27 20.30 -2.50 17.17
N THR A 28 20.41 -3.00 18.39
CA THR A 28 20.09 -4.39 18.71
C THR A 28 18.62 -4.51 19.09
N LEU A 29 17.92 -5.45 18.48
CA LEU A 29 16.52 -5.71 18.81
C LEU A 29 16.37 -6.98 19.64
N ALA A 30 15.66 -6.86 20.75
CA ALA A 30 15.14 -8.01 21.48
C ALA A 30 13.90 -8.60 20.78
N GLU A 31 13.05 -7.72 20.23
CA GLU A 31 11.85 -8.07 19.47
C GLU A 31 11.77 -7.19 18.22
N ILE A 32 11.28 -7.76 17.12
CA ILE A 32 11.11 -7.07 15.84
C ILE A 32 9.71 -6.44 15.81
N PRO A 33 9.55 -5.17 15.37
CA PRO A 33 8.24 -4.59 15.11
C PRO A 33 7.40 -5.49 14.19
N ARG A 34 6.08 -5.45 14.36
CA ARG A 34 5.17 -6.33 13.60
C ARG A 34 4.88 -5.76 12.21
N GLU A 35 5.00 -4.45 12.08
CA GLU A 35 4.81 -3.70 10.86
C GLU A 35 5.91 -4.06 9.83
N PRO A 36 5.63 -3.96 8.53
CA PRO A 36 6.61 -4.20 7.46
C PRO A 36 7.84 -3.27 7.57
N ILE A 37 9.02 -3.79 7.28
CA ILE A 37 10.30 -3.05 7.34
C ILE A 37 10.29 -1.81 6.45
N GLU A 38 9.53 -1.82 5.37
CA GLU A 38 9.32 -0.70 4.44
C GLU A 38 8.69 0.52 5.12
N SER A 39 7.97 0.31 6.23
CA SER A 39 7.41 1.39 7.05
C SER A 39 8.34 1.91 8.13
N TRP A 40 9.50 1.29 8.32
CA TRP A 40 10.39 1.62 9.43
C TRP A 40 11.32 2.78 9.06
N TYR A 41 11.69 3.56 10.08
CA TYR A 41 12.79 4.52 10.02
C TYR A 41 13.50 4.56 11.37
N ILE A 42 14.76 4.99 11.37
CA ILE A 42 15.55 5.12 12.59
C ILE A 42 15.54 6.58 13.01
N GLU A 43 15.14 6.85 14.25
CA GLU A 43 15.18 8.17 14.87
C GLU A 43 15.61 8.04 16.32
N ASP A 44 16.60 8.82 16.74
CA ASP A 44 17.17 8.80 18.10
C ASP A 44 17.64 7.42 18.59
N GLY A 45 18.11 6.56 17.67
CA GLY A 45 18.57 5.21 18.00
C GLY A 45 17.44 4.21 18.29
N GLU A 46 16.20 4.57 17.95
CA GLU A 46 15.03 3.71 18.03
C GLU A 46 14.40 3.52 16.64
N ILE A 47 13.74 2.38 16.45
CA ILE A 47 12.93 2.15 15.25
C ILE A 47 11.56 2.76 15.48
N LYS A 48 11.13 3.63 14.56
CA LYS A 48 9.80 4.22 14.50
C LYS A 48 9.09 3.81 13.22
N ILE A 49 7.77 3.91 13.24
CA ILE A 49 6.90 3.54 12.11
C ILE A 49 6.39 4.80 11.42
N ASP A 50 6.76 4.95 10.16
CA ASP A 50 6.19 5.93 9.25
C ASP A 50 4.80 5.44 8.83
N GLN A 51 3.77 6.08 9.38
CA GLN A 51 2.38 5.70 9.13
C GLN A 51 1.99 5.87 7.65
N GLN A 52 2.57 6.84 6.94
CA GLN A 52 2.27 7.03 5.53
C GLN A 52 2.85 5.89 4.70
N LYS A 53 4.11 5.50 4.94
CA LYS A 53 4.72 4.33 4.28
C LYS A 53 3.98 3.04 4.60
N LEU A 54 3.48 2.89 5.82
CA LEU A 54 2.66 1.74 6.21
C LEU A 54 1.36 1.67 5.40
N ILE A 55 0.65 2.80 5.25
CA ILE A 55 -0.57 2.89 4.44
C ILE A 55 -0.28 2.56 2.97
N GLU A 56 0.78 3.15 2.41
CA GLU A 56 1.19 2.90 1.02
C GLU A 56 1.55 1.43 0.79
N PHE A 57 2.32 0.83 1.71
CA PHE A 57 2.64 -0.59 1.69
C PHE A 57 1.37 -1.45 1.72
N ASN A 58 0.42 -1.14 2.62
CA ASN A 58 -0.81 -1.89 2.73
C ASN A 58 -1.63 -1.83 1.42
N ARG A 59 -1.74 -0.66 0.78
CA ARG A 59 -2.44 -0.50 -0.51
C ARG A 59 -1.78 -1.29 -1.64
N GLN A 60 -0.44 -1.33 -1.67
CA GLN A 60 0.31 -2.14 -2.65
C GLN A 60 0.09 -3.65 -2.46
N ASN A 61 -0.20 -4.08 -1.23
CA ASN A 61 -0.42 -5.49 -0.88
C ASN A 61 -1.90 -5.88 -0.80
N MET A 62 -2.83 -4.96 -1.09
CA MET A 62 -4.25 -5.31 -1.17
C MET A 62 -4.51 -6.29 -2.31
N PRO A 63 -5.48 -7.22 -2.15
CA PRO A 63 -5.79 -8.18 -3.19
C PRO A 63 -6.23 -7.48 -4.47
N THR A 64 -5.81 -8.02 -5.61
CA THR A 64 -6.38 -7.60 -6.89
C THR A 64 -7.79 -8.17 -7.03
N LEU A 65 -8.68 -7.38 -7.63
CA LEU A 65 -10.07 -7.76 -7.86
C LEU A 65 -10.25 -8.08 -9.33
N SER A 66 -10.87 -9.21 -9.64
CA SER A 66 -11.40 -9.43 -10.99
C SER A 66 -12.48 -8.40 -11.32
N PRO A 67 -12.82 -8.14 -12.59
CA PRO A 67 -13.84 -7.16 -12.95
C PRO A 67 -15.18 -7.38 -12.23
N ILE A 68 -15.63 -8.62 -12.14
CA ILE A 68 -16.88 -8.95 -11.44
C ILE A 68 -16.80 -8.68 -9.92
N GLN A 69 -15.66 -8.95 -9.28
CA GLN A 69 -15.48 -8.66 -7.86
C GLN A 69 -15.44 -7.15 -7.61
N PHE A 70 -14.76 -6.40 -8.48
CA PHE A 70 -14.72 -4.95 -8.39
C PHE A 70 -16.12 -4.35 -8.52
N ASP A 71 -16.92 -4.81 -9.49
CA ASP A 71 -18.31 -4.37 -9.64
C ASP A 71 -19.17 -4.68 -8.41
N GLN A 72 -19.01 -5.86 -7.82
CA GLN A 72 -19.69 -6.23 -6.58
C GLN A 72 -19.29 -5.33 -5.41
N LYS A 73 -18.00 -4.96 -5.29
CA LYS A 73 -17.52 -4.04 -4.26
C LYS A 73 -18.11 -2.64 -4.43
N LEU A 74 -18.16 -2.15 -5.67
CA LEU A 74 -18.78 -0.87 -5.99
C LEU A 74 -20.27 -0.88 -5.65
N ASP A 75 -21.00 -1.95 -5.97
CA ASP A 75 -22.43 -2.09 -5.68
C ASP A 75 -22.71 -2.10 -4.18
N GLN A 76 -21.96 -2.91 -3.41
CA GLN A 76 -22.04 -2.97 -1.95
C GLN A 76 -21.76 -1.62 -1.28
N SER A 77 -20.94 -0.79 -1.90
CA SER A 77 -20.57 0.55 -1.40
C SER A 77 -21.49 1.65 -1.93
N GLY A 78 -22.49 1.34 -2.77
CA GLY A 78 -23.36 2.33 -3.41
C GLY A 78 -22.65 3.22 -4.43
N LEU A 79 -21.48 2.81 -4.92
CA LEU A 79 -20.63 3.55 -5.86
C LEU A 79 -20.79 3.09 -7.32
N TYR A 80 -21.45 1.96 -7.55
CA TYR A 80 -21.54 1.35 -8.88
C TYR A 80 -22.07 2.31 -9.94
N ASP A 81 -23.26 2.88 -9.73
CA ASP A 81 -23.87 3.78 -10.71
C ASP A 81 -23.01 5.03 -10.98
N ALA A 82 -22.40 5.61 -9.94
CA ALA A 82 -21.52 6.77 -10.08
C ALA A 82 -20.27 6.47 -10.92
N VAL A 83 -19.65 5.31 -10.72
CA VAL A 83 -18.51 4.87 -11.55
C VAL A 83 -18.96 4.56 -12.97
N GLN A 84 -20.11 3.91 -13.16
CA GLN A 84 -20.66 3.62 -14.48
C GLN A 84 -20.97 4.91 -15.27
N ASP A 85 -21.49 5.94 -14.62
CA ASP A 85 -21.74 7.23 -15.25
C ASP A 85 -20.44 7.98 -15.59
N LEU A 86 -19.43 7.89 -14.72
CA LEU A 86 -18.10 8.42 -15.02
C LEU A 86 -17.50 7.78 -16.28
N ILE A 87 -17.49 6.44 -16.38
CA ILE A 87 -16.89 5.76 -17.55
C ILE A 87 -17.68 5.94 -18.84
N LYS A 88 -18.97 6.32 -18.79
CA LYS A 88 -19.74 6.69 -20.00
C LYS A 88 -19.30 8.04 -20.55
N THR A 89 -18.83 8.94 -19.70
CA THR A 89 -18.46 10.31 -20.08
C THR A 89 -16.96 10.46 -20.36
N ASP A 90 -16.12 9.59 -19.81
CA ASP A 90 -14.67 9.58 -20.03
C ASP A 90 -14.23 8.35 -20.86
N ARG A 91 -13.76 8.63 -22.08
CA ARG A 91 -13.31 7.59 -23.02
C ARG A 91 -12.08 6.82 -22.53
N GLN A 92 -11.17 7.49 -21.84
CA GLN A 92 -9.94 6.86 -21.34
C GLN A 92 -10.27 5.89 -20.21
N LEU A 93 -11.10 6.32 -19.25
CA LEU A 93 -11.58 5.48 -18.16
C LEU A 93 -12.42 4.31 -18.69
N SER A 94 -13.26 4.55 -19.70
CA SER A 94 -14.02 3.49 -20.37
C SER A 94 -13.11 2.40 -20.94
N ILE A 95 -12.02 2.76 -21.61
CA ILE A 95 -11.08 1.80 -22.19
C ILE A 95 -10.34 1.04 -21.09
N ALA A 96 -9.87 1.73 -20.05
CA ALA A 96 -9.16 1.12 -18.92
C ALA A 96 -10.05 0.09 -18.22
N TYR A 97 -11.26 0.49 -17.84
CA TYR A 97 -12.22 -0.37 -17.16
C TYR A 97 -12.60 -1.59 -18.00
N ASN A 98 -12.98 -1.41 -19.27
CA ASN A 98 -13.44 -2.51 -20.14
C ASN A 98 -12.33 -3.48 -20.56
N ARG A 99 -11.05 -3.09 -20.45
CA ARG A 99 -9.91 -3.95 -20.80
C ARG A 99 -9.14 -4.49 -19.60
N ALA A 100 -9.51 -4.08 -18.39
CA ALA A 100 -8.89 -4.57 -17.17
C ALA A 100 -9.13 -6.08 -17.03
N ILE A 101 -8.05 -6.83 -16.82
CA ILE A 101 -8.13 -8.26 -16.46
C ILE A 101 -8.28 -8.40 -14.94
N PHE A 102 -7.78 -7.41 -14.21
CA PHE A 102 -7.93 -7.23 -12.77
C PHE A 102 -7.77 -5.73 -12.46
N PHE A 103 -8.22 -5.33 -11.28
CA PHE A 103 -7.99 -4.01 -10.69
C PHE A 103 -7.12 -4.17 -9.44
N SER A 104 -6.13 -3.29 -9.27
CA SER A 104 -5.41 -3.14 -8.01
C SER A 104 -5.78 -1.81 -7.36
N ARG A 105 -5.63 -1.69 -6.04
CA ARG A 105 -5.94 -0.45 -5.32
C ARG A 105 -5.12 0.74 -5.80
N THR A 106 -3.93 0.49 -6.34
CA THR A 106 -2.98 1.49 -6.85
C THR A 106 -3.06 1.68 -8.37
N ASP A 107 -4.06 1.09 -9.05
CA ASP A 107 -4.23 1.24 -10.49
C ASP A 107 -4.54 2.72 -10.85
N PRO A 108 -3.91 3.29 -11.90
CA PRO A 108 -4.24 4.64 -12.37
C PRO A 108 -5.74 4.90 -12.61
N PHE A 109 -6.50 3.89 -13.04
CA PHE A 109 -7.95 3.99 -13.18
C PHE A 109 -8.63 4.30 -11.84
N ILE A 110 -8.22 3.63 -10.76
CA ILE A 110 -8.79 3.80 -9.42
C ILE A 110 -8.49 5.19 -8.88
N GLU A 111 -7.27 5.68 -9.06
CA GLU A 111 -6.91 7.03 -8.62
C GLU A 111 -7.69 8.10 -9.36
N GLN A 112 -7.87 7.95 -10.68
CA GLN A 112 -8.65 8.89 -11.48
C GLN A 112 -10.14 8.86 -11.09
N ALA A 113 -10.73 7.68 -10.89
CA ALA A 113 -12.11 7.54 -10.45
C ALA A 113 -12.33 8.15 -9.06
N ARG A 114 -11.40 7.90 -8.12
CA ARG A 114 -11.41 8.48 -6.78
C ARG A 114 -11.45 10.01 -6.82
N ILE A 115 -10.55 10.62 -7.60
CA ILE A 115 -10.49 12.08 -7.77
C ILE A 115 -11.77 12.61 -8.41
N ALA A 116 -12.24 12.00 -9.50
CA ALA A 116 -13.43 12.46 -10.22
C ALA A 116 -14.70 12.40 -9.37
N LEU A 117 -14.81 11.39 -8.50
CA LEU A 117 -15.94 11.21 -7.58
C LEU A 117 -15.72 11.90 -6.22
N SER A 118 -14.61 12.62 -6.04
CA SER A 118 -14.24 13.27 -4.77
C SER A 118 -14.23 12.34 -3.57
N LEU A 119 -13.80 11.08 -3.77
CA LEU A 119 -13.67 10.08 -2.73
C LEU A 119 -12.34 10.24 -1.98
N THR A 120 -12.35 10.00 -0.67
CA THR A 120 -11.10 9.91 0.11
C THR A 120 -10.43 8.57 -0.13
N ASP A 121 -9.14 8.47 0.17
CA ASP A 121 -8.46 7.19 0.05
C ASP A 121 -9.04 6.14 0.99
N GLU A 122 -9.48 6.54 2.20
CA GLU A 122 -10.09 5.66 3.19
C GLU A 122 -11.42 5.07 2.69
N GLN A 123 -12.24 5.87 1.98
CA GLN A 123 -13.47 5.37 1.39
C GLN A 123 -13.20 4.29 0.33
N VAL A 124 -12.14 4.47 -0.46
CA VAL A 124 -11.75 3.47 -1.47
C VAL A 124 -11.12 2.24 -0.79
N ASP A 125 -10.31 2.43 0.26
CA ASP A 125 -9.70 1.35 1.05
C ASP A 125 -10.77 0.49 1.74
N GLU A 126 -11.82 1.11 2.30
CA GLU A 126 -12.96 0.44 2.92
C GLU A 126 -13.78 -0.36 1.88
N MET A 127 -14.08 0.25 0.73
CA MET A 127 -14.73 -0.46 -0.38
C MET A 127 -13.93 -1.71 -0.80
N TRP A 128 -12.59 -1.60 -0.85
CA TRP A 128 -11.72 -2.69 -1.26
C TRP A 128 -11.74 -3.88 -0.28
N THR A 129 -11.83 -3.60 1.02
CA THR A 129 -11.64 -4.56 2.10
C THR A 129 -12.93 -5.11 2.72
N SER A 130 -14.08 -4.63 2.24
CA SER A 130 -15.43 -5.01 2.71
C SER A 130 -15.83 -6.48 2.55
#